data_AF-A0A2R6GXW1-F1
#
_entry.id   AF-A0A2R6GXW1-F1
#
_cell.length_a   1.000
_cell.length_b   1.000
_cell.length_c   1.000
_cell.angle_alpha   90.00
_cell.angle_beta   90.00
_cell.angle_gamma   90.00
#
_symmetry.space_group_name_H-M   'P 1'
#
loop_
_entity.id
_entity.type
_entity.pdbx_description
1 polymer ?
#
loop_
_entity_poly.entity_id
_entity_poly.type
_entity_poly.pdbx_seq_one_letter_code
_entity_poly.pdbx_strand_id
1 'polypeptide(L)' 'MEIEREAIVQVVISAIALVTFVAATVFVAMTYSADGALTAQGGTALVGAIGLFVIVMLGAGIWLERRQF' A
#
# COMPACT_ATOMS: atom_id res chain seq x y z
N MET A 1 -24.66 17.78 0.67
CA MET A 1 -23.57 17.09 1.42
C MET A 1 -22.66 16.32 0.45
N GLU A 2 -22.26 16.92 -0.69
CA GLU A 2 -21.46 16.19 -1.70
C GLU A 2 -19.96 16.14 -1.33
N ILE A 3 -19.47 17.19 -0.65
CA ILE A 3 -18.09 17.27 -0.13
C ILE A 3 -17.75 16.12 0.84
N GLU A 4 -18.73 15.65 1.64
CA GLU A 4 -18.51 14.53 2.57
C GLU A 4 -18.22 13.22 1.84
N ARG A 5 -18.92 12.95 0.72
CA ARG A 5 -18.83 11.67 0.03
C ARG A 5 -17.48 11.50 -0.69
N GLU A 6 -16.97 12.56 -1.28
CA GLU A 6 -15.66 12.61 -1.93
C GLU A 6 -14.53 12.42 -0.92
N ALA A 7 -14.57 13.17 0.20
CA ALA A 7 -13.59 13.04 1.27
C ALA A 7 -13.58 11.63 1.88
N ILE A 8 -14.76 11.02 2.07
CA ILE A 8 -14.88 9.65 2.55
C ILE A 8 -14.22 8.67 1.56
N VAL A 9 -14.45 8.81 0.26
CA VAL A 9 -13.85 7.93 -0.75
C VAL A 9 -12.33 8.03 -0.74
N GLN A 10 -11.78 9.25 -0.65
CA GLN A 10 -10.34 9.45 -0.57
C GLN A 10 -9.74 8.77 0.67
N VAL A 11 -10.34 8.97 1.84
CA VAL A 11 -9.90 8.32 3.10
C VAL A 11 -9.98 6.81 3.00
N VAL A 12 -11.07 6.26 2.46
CA VAL A 12 -11.25 4.81 2.31
C VAL A 12 -10.19 4.22 1.38
N ILE A 13 -9.88 4.87 0.26
CA ILE A 13 -8.85 4.39 -0.68
C ILE A 13 -7.47 4.40 -0.01
N SER A 14 -7.12 5.48 0.68
CA SER A 14 -5.85 5.56 1.41
C SER A 14 -5.76 4.51 2.51
N ALA A 15 -6.84 4.27 3.25
CA ALA A 15 -6.89 3.23 4.28
C ALA A 15 -6.69 1.83 3.68
N ILE A 16 -7.37 1.52 2.57
CA ILE A 16 -7.22 0.23 1.87
C ILE A 16 -5.78 0.06 1.38
N ALA A 17 -5.18 1.10 0.78
CA ALA A 17 -3.81 1.04 0.31
C ALA A 17 -2.82 0.79 1.46
N LEU A 18 -3.01 1.48 2.60
CA LEU A 18 -2.20 1.28 3.80
C LEU A 18 -2.32 -0.15 4.35
N VAL A 19 -3.55 -0.64 4.52
CA VAL A 19 -3.79 -2.01 5.03
C VAL A 19 -3.17 -3.04 4.11
N THR A 20 -3.29 -2.84 2.79
CA THR A 20 -2.68 -3.73 1.80
C THR A 20 -1.15 -3.74 1.91
N PHE A 21 -0.53 -2.58 2.11
CA PHE A 21 0.92 -2.49 2.32
C PHE A 21 1.39 -3.17 3.61
N VAL A 22 0.65 -2.98 4.71
CA VAL A 22 0.94 -3.66 5.98
C VAL A 22 0.81 -5.18 5.80
N ALA A 23 -0.25 -5.64 5.14
CA ALA A 23 -0.43 -7.07 4.87
C ALA A 23 0.72 -7.65 4.02
N ALA A 24 1.16 -6.92 2.98
CA ALA A 24 2.29 -7.33 2.14
C ALA A 24 3.61 -7.40 2.92
N THR A 25 3.88 -6.41 3.79
CA THR A 25 5.10 -6.38 4.61
C THR A 25 5.10 -7.48 5.67
N VAL A 26 3.96 -7.75 6.32
CA VAL A 26 3.79 -8.89 7.23
C VAL A 26 4.00 -10.22 6.49
N PHE A 27 3.44 -10.35 5.29
CA PHE A 27 3.63 -11.54 4.45
C PHE A 27 5.10 -11.78 4.10
N VAL A 28 5.83 -10.73 3.70
CA VAL A 28 7.27 -10.80 3.45
C VAL A 28 8.03 -11.20 4.71
N ALA A 29 7.71 -10.60 5.85
CA ALA A 29 8.35 -10.92 7.12
C ALA A 29 8.13 -12.40 7.51
N MET A 30 6.90 -12.90 7.41
CA MET A 30 6.59 -14.31 7.70
C MET A 30 7.26 -15.29 6.74
N THR A 31 7.41 -14.92 5.46
CA THR A 31 7.92 -15.81 4.41
C THR A 31 9.44 -15.85 4.38
N TYR A 32 10.10 -14.73 4.66
CA TYR A 32 11.55 -14.57 4.50
C TYR A 32 12.29 -14.31 5.81
N SER A 33 11.66 -14.56 6.96
CA SER A 33 12.37 -14.54 8.23
C SER A 33 13.08 -15.87 8.50
N ALA A 34 14.34 -15.77 8.93
CA ALA A 34 15.15 -16.87 9.44
C ALA A 34 15.80 -16.40 10.75
N ASP A 35 15.75 -17.25 11.78
CA ASP A 35 16.38 -16.99 13.09
C ASP A 35 15.98 -15.65 13.74
N GLY A 36 14.74 -15.20 13.52
CA GLY A 36 14.22 -13.93 14.06
C GLY A 36 14.68 -12.67 13.32
N ALA A 37 15.40 -12.81 12.22
CA ALA A 37 15.81 -11.71 11.35
C ALA A 37 15.24 -11.87 9.94
N LEU A 38 15.23 -10.79 9.15
CA LEU A 38 14.94 -10.85 7.72
C LEU A 38 16.18 -11.40 7.00
N THR A 39 15.97 -12.38 6.12
CA THR A 39 17.02 -12.82 5.20
C THR A 39 17.36 -11.72 4.19
N ALA A 40 18.51 -11.80 3.51
CA ALA A 40 18.88 -10.86 2.45
C ALA A 40 17.81 -10.79 1.32
N GLN A 41 17.21 -11.94 0.98
CA GLN A 41 16.10 -12.01 0.03
C GLN A 41 14.82 -11.39 0.58
N GLY A 42 14.54 -11.52 1.89
CA GLY A 42 13.45 -10.81 2.55
C GLY A 42 13.62 -9.29 2.48
N GLY A 43 14.85 -8.80 2.62
CA GLY A 43 15.17 -7.38 2.46
C GLY A 43 14.84 -6.85 1.07
N THR A 44 15.23 -7.58 0.00
CA THR A 44 14.90 -7.18 -1.37
C THR A 44 13.42 -7.29 -1.67
N ALA A 45 12.74 -8.34 -1.17
CA ALA A 45 11.30 -8.48 -1.28
C ALA A 45 10.54 -7.33 -0.58
N LEU A 46 11.02 -6.88 0.57
CA LEU A 46 10.45 -5.74 1.30
C LEU A 46 10.57 -4.44 0.51
N VAL A 47 11.73 -4.18 -0.10
CA VAL A 47 11.92 -3.04 -1.02
C VAL A 47 10.96 -3.13 -2.21
N GLY A 48 10.77 -4.33 -2.76
CA GLY A 48 9.77 -4.58 -3.81
C GLY A 48 8.34 -4.25 -3.36
N ALA A 49 7.96 -4.63 -2.14
CA ALA A 49 6.66 -4.31 -1.57
C ALA A 49 6.46 -2.80 -1.37
N ILE A 50 7.51 -2.07 -0.96
CA ILE A 50 7.50 -0.60 -0.88
C ILE A 50 7.31 0.00 -2.28
N GLY A 51 8.07 -0.47 -3.27
CA GLY A 51 7.92 -0.01 -4.66
C GLY A 51 6.51 -0.23 -5.21
N LEU A 52 5.93 -1.40 -4.95
CA LEU A 52 4.54 -1.71 -5.32
C LEU A 52 3.55 -0.78 -4.61
N PHE A 53 3.73 -0.50 -3.32
CA PHE A 53 2.88 0.44 -2.59
C PHE A 53 2.91 1.85 -3.19
N VAL A 54 4.09 2.35 -3.55
CA VAL A 54 4.23 3.65 -4.22
C VAL A 54 3.46 3.66 -5.54
N ILE A 55 3.58 2.62 -6.37
CA ILE A 55 2.85 2.51 -7.64
C ILE A 55 1.33 2.49 -7.40
N VAL A 56 0.86 1.75 -6.40
CA VAL A 56 -0.56 1.70 -6.04
C VAL A 56 -1.07 3.08 -5.61
N MET A 57 -0.32 3.80 -4.78
CA MET A 57 -0.69 5.15 -4.34
C MET A 57 -0.69 6.16 -5.49
N LEU A 58 0.28 6.08 -6.40
CA LEU A 58 0.31 6.90 -7.62
C LEU A 58 -0.91 6.62 -8.50
N GLY A 59 -1.22 5.33 -8.73
CA GLY A 59 -2.41 4.93 -9.48
C GLY A 59 -3.71 5.38 -8.83
N ALA A 60 -3.81 5.26 -7.50
CA ALA A 60 -4.95 5.73 -6.73
C ALA A 60 -5.13 7.26 -6.84
N GLY A 61 -4.04 8.03 -6.77
CA GLY A 61 -4.05 9.48 -6.94
C GLY A 61 -4.54 9.90 -8.33
N ILE A 62 -3.97 9.30 -9.39
CA ILE A 62 -4.39 9.56 -10.78
C ILE A 62 -5.86 9.19 -11.01
N TRP A 63 -6.31 8.10 -10.41
CA TRP A 63 -7.71 7.66 -10.54
C TRP A 63 -8.68 8.60 -9.83
N LEU A 64 -8.27 9.17 -8.68
CA LEU A 64 -9.08 10.14 -7.95
C LEU A 64 -9.19 11.46 -8.74
N GLU A 65 -8.09 11.96 -9.32
CA GLU A 65 -8.12 13.14 -10.20
C GLU A 65 -9.12 12.97 -11.35
N ARG A 66 -9.17 11.79 -11.97
CA ARG A 66 -10.10 11.52 -13.08
C ARG A 66 -11.58 11.48 -12.67
N ARG A 67 -11.91 11.40 -11.38
CA ARG A 67 -13.29 11.50 -10.88
C ARG A 67 -13.70 12.92 -10.52
N GLN A 68 -12.74 13.84 -10.40
CA GLN A 68 -12.95 15.23 -10.00
C GLN A 68 -13.14 16.18 -11.21
N PHE A 69 -12.84 15.72 -12.43
CA PHE A 69 -13.13 16.39 -13.70
C PHE A 69 -14.31 15.72 -14.42
#